data_AF-A0A2G2PXX9-F1
#
_entry.id   AF-A0A2G2PXX9-F1
#
_cell.length_a   1.000
_cell.length_b   1.000
_cell.length_c   1.000
_cell.angle_alpha   90.00
_cell.angle_beta   90.00
_cell.angle_gamma   90.00
#
_symmetry.space_group_name_H-M   'P 1'
#
loop_
_entity.id
_entity.type
_entity.pdbx_description
1 polymer ?
#
loop_
_entity_poly.entity_id
_entity_poly.type
_entity_poly.pdbx_seq_one_letter_code
_entity_poly.pdbx_strand_id
1 'polypeptide(L)'
;MKKIKLLFLSLVISIGIFSSCTDNNDIDNLPDVQQSDSVQNVIAELRTMYNEDGSVNPNEQPTGDLIFDFCFEFVYPIELIYNDGSTVTVNSNEELITVIIGANNDLYVVGIVFPFDVEVYNSETNQIEIVTINNEADFIVLLESCDYNEPPCDCDNEFDPVCVEVGTPNGGTMVVTYQNECYALCDGFTPNDFVDCENGNDCDCDDEYEPVCVEVAGAIIQFDNYCLAECAGYTQQDIVDCEDDCEIEELHVTLGDCNADGTYSITINFDYTGAQENFDVYVRDGVLIGNYPVASLPLTITDFELSGYDEDYIKVCFEGTNGDDCCEEEEWDAPDCNGNGGDCSISELEVEIGECNPSGTYILTIDFDYENVEGQQYFDLFVRNDQFIGYYLLSELPVTIPNFELSGYDDDYIKVCINDIEGCCQEIEWDAPDCNGNVLCYEYVFPVSLTLNGTAVTVNSNEDVDYYLDLGYQLLYPIDIIYNNETITVQQGILEGAYGERCDD
;
A
#
# COMPACT_ATOMS: atom_id res chain seq x y z
N MET A 1 -77.50 -22.21 -62.38
CA MET A 1 -78.09 -20.87 -62.53
C MET A 1 -77.23 -19.87 -61.76
N LYS A 2 -76.90 -18.73 -62.40
CA LYS A 2 -76.36 -17.45 -61.86
C LYS A 2 -74.99 -17.53 -61.15
N LYS A 3 -73.88 -17.11 -61.75
CA LYS A 3 -73.39 -15.74 -62.09
C LYS A 3 -73.10 -14.84 -60.88
N ILE A 4 -71.93 -14.15 -60.98
CA ILE A 4 -71.54 -12.80 -60.48
C ILE A 4 -70.59 -12.81 -59.25
N LYS A 5 -69.28 -12.59 -59.47
CA LYS A 5 -68.43 -11.34 -59.45
C LYS A 5 -67.79 -11.15 -58.07
N LEU A 6 -66.47 -11.29 -57.93
CA LEU A 6 -65.41 -10.28 -58.11
C LEU A 6 -65.45 -9.19 -57.01
N LEU A 7 -64.49 -9.21 -56.05
CA LEU A 7 -63.50 -8.14 -55.79
C LEU A 7 -62.66 -8.40 -54.51
N PHE A 8 -61.34 -8.36 -54.70
CA PHE A 8 -60.26 -7.77 -53.87
C PHE A 8 -59.91 -8.26 -52.45
N LEU A 9 -58.66 -8.77 -52.39
CA LEU A 9 -57.52 -8.31 -51.58
C LEU A 9 -57.59 -8.49 -50.05
N SER A 10 -56.75 -9.39 -49.52
CA SER A 10 -55.73 -9.03 -48.52
C SER A 10 -54.82 -10.23 -48.18
N LEU A 11 -53.54 -9.88 -48.06
CA LEU A 11 -52.35 -10.58 -47.57
C LEU A 11 -52.59 -11.67 -46.50
N VAL A 12 -52.01 -12.87 -46.68
CA VAL A 12 -51.90 -13.90 -45.63
C VAL A 12 -50.45 -14.39 -45.53
N ILE A 13 -49.87 -14.12 -44.36
CA ILE A 13 -48.59 -14.61 -43.85
C ILE A 13 -48.63 -16.15 -43.80
N SER A 14 -47.63 -16.81 -44.37
CA SER A 14 -47.51 -18.27 -44.34
C SER A 14 -46.20 -18.68 -43.66
N ILE A 15 -46.36 -19.18 -42.44
CA ILE A 15 -45.38 -19.92 -41.64
C ILE A 15 -45.01 -21.20 -42.40
N GLY A 16 -43.72 -21.40 -42.68
CA GLY A 16 -43.17 -22.62 -43.25
C GLY A 16 -42.48 -23.45 -42.17
N ILE A 17 -43.08 -24.57 -41.81
CA ILE A 17 -42.55 -25.59 -40.90
C ILE A 17 -41.55 -26.45 -41.69
N PHE A 18 -40.34 -26.64 -41.16
CA PHE A 18 -39.46 -27.74 -41.57
C PHE A 18 -39.33 -28.73 -40.41
N SER A 19 -39.55 -30.01 -40.73
CA SER A 19 -39.45 -31.14 -39.80
C SER A 19 -38.38 -32.14 -40.27
N SER A 20 -37.38 -32.35 -39.39
CA SER A 20 -36.78 -33.63 -38.93
C SER A 20 -36.02 -34.52 -39.95
N CYS A 21 -34.67 -34.60 -39.86
CA CYS A 21 -33.82 -35.62 -39.18
C CYS A 21 -33.43 -36.79 -40.13
N THR A 22 -32.22 -37.36 -40.21
CA THR A 22 -30.92 -37.30 -39.52
C THR A 22 -29.84 -37.78 -40.50
N ASP A 23 -28.62 -37.25 -40.47
CA ASP A 23 -27.44 -38.12 -40.60
C ASP A 23 -26.24 -37.47 -39.92
N ASN A 24 -25.56 -38.29 -39.12
CA ASN A 24 -24.35 -37.97 -38.38
C ASN A 24 -23.23 -37.58 -39.34
N ASN A 25 -22.71 -36.37 -39.17
CA ASN A 25 -21.30 -36.09 -38.98
C ASN A 25 -21.23 -34.59 -38.74
N ASP A 26 -20.90 -34.21 -37.50
CA ASP A 26 -20.34 -32.89 -37.22
C ASP A 26 -19.04 -32.82 -38.04
N ILE A 27 -19.16 -32.23 -39.23
CA ILE A 27 -18.02 -31.60 -39.87
C ILE A 27 -18.09 -30.18 -39.33
N ASP A 28 -17.27 -29.92 -38.31
CA ASP A 28 -16.82 -28.58 -37.99
C ASP A 28 -16.30 -27.97 -39.29
N ASN A 29 -17.14 -27.19 -39.96
CA ASN A 29 -16.65 -26.08 -40.75
C ASN A 29 -16.37 -24.96 -39.74
N LEU A 30 -15.32 -25.17 -38.93
CA LEU A 30 -14.53 -24.06 -38.43
C LEU A 30 -14.00 -23.32 -39.67
N PRO A 31 -14.10 -21.99 -39.72
CA PRO A 31 -13.42 -21.23 -40.76
C PRO A 31 -11.95 -21.63 -40.74
N ASP A 32 -11.43 -21.92 -41.93
CA ASP A 32 -10.03 -22.25 -42.20
C ASP A 32 -9.14 -21.26 -41.43
N VAL A 33 -8.55 -21.72 -40.31
CA VAL A 33 -7.50 -20.99 -39.62
C VAL A 33 -6.43 -20.84 -40.69
N GLN A 34 -6.16 -19.61 -41.16
CA GLN A 34 -5.11 -19.39 -42.14
C GLN A 34 -3.77 -19.69 -41.46
N GLN A 35 -3.42 -20.97 -41.41
CA GLN A 35 -2.12 -21.45 -41.00
C GLN A 35 -1.12 -20.89 -42.02
N SER A 36 -0.05 -20.29 -41.51
CA SER A 36 1.06 -19.77 -42.28
C SER A 36 2.27 -20.61 -41.94
N ASP A 37 2.68 -21.50 -42.86
CA ASP A 37 3.92 -22.26 -42.67
C ASP A 37 5.12 -21.29 -42.63
N SER A 38 5.03 -20.17 -43.35
CA SER A 38 6.04 -19.10 -43.39
C SER A 38 6.28 -18.49 -42.01
N VAL A 39 5.24 -18.08 -41.28
CA VAL A 39 5.43 -17.49 -39.94
C VAL A 39 6.01 -18.50 -38.95
N GLN A 40 5.65 -19.78 -39.07
CA GLN A 40 6.18 -20.81 -38.19
C GLN A 40 7.68 -21.01 -38.41
N ASN A 41 8.14 -20.96 -39.66
CA ASN A 41 9.56 -21.01 -39.98
C ASN A 41 10.29 -19.77 -39.46
N VAL A 42 9.71 -18.58 -39.65
CA VAL A 42 10.27 -17.32 -39.16
C VAL A 42 10.40 -17.33 -37.64
N ILE A 43 9.36 -17.74 -36.91
CA ILE A 43 9.40 -17.82 -35.45
C ILE A 43 10.40 -18.87 -34.96
N ALA A 44 10.51 -20.00 -35.64
CA ALA A 44 11.49 -21.02 -35.30
C ALA A 44 12.94 -20.53 -35.45
N GLU A 45 13.20 -19.72 -36.48
CA GLU A 45 14.50 -19.15 -36.74
C GLU A 45 14.79 -17.95 -35.82
N LEU A 46 13.87 -17.00 -35.66
CA LEU A 46 14.02 -15.90 -34.69
C LEU A 46 14.29 -16.43 -33.27
N ARG A 47 13.73 -17.59 -32.89
CA ARG A 47 14.00 -18.21 -31.59
C ARG A 47 15.47 -18.58 -31.37
N THR A 48 16.25 -18.84 -32.42
CA THR A 48 17.68 -19.15 -32.28
C THR A 48 18.50 -17.88 -31.96
N MET A 49 17.99 -16.72 -32.39
CA MET A 49 18.62 -15.41 -32.25
C MET A 49 18.54 -14.83 -30.83
N TYR A 50 17.72 -15.40 -29.95
CA TYR A 50 17.54 -14.94 -28.57
C TYR A 50 17.78 -16.08 -27.57
N ASN A 51 18.31 -15.73 -26.40
CA ASN A 51 18.47 -16.63 -25.27
C ASN A 51 17.13 -16.86 -24.54
N GLU A 52 17.08 -17.84 -23.63
CA GLU A 52 15.86 -18.16 -22.87
C GLU A 52 15.36 -17.02 -21.98
N ASP A 53 16.21 -16.05 -21.67
CA ASP A 53 15.90 -14.85 -20.87
C ASP A 53 15.47 -13.64 -21.71
N GLY A 54 15.36 -13.78 -23.04
CA GLY A 54 15.01 -12.67 -23.94
C GLY A 54 16.19 -11.86 -24.45
N SER A 55 17.40 -12.07 -23.92
CA SER A 55 18.59 -11.37 -24.38
C SER A 55 19.03 -11.85 -25.78
N VAL A 56 19.62 -10.94 -26.56
CA VAL A 56 20.19 -11.25 -27.88
C VAL A 56 21.30 -12.31 -27.76
N ASN A 57 21.30 -13.29 -28.66
CA ASN A 57 22.39 -14.25 -28.83
C ASN A 57 23.45 -13.65 -29.78
N PRO A 58 24.62 -13.21 -29.28
CA PRO A 58 25.60 -12.50 -30.09
C PRO A 58 26.28 -13.35 -31.16
N ASN A 59 26.11 -14.68 -31.14
CA ASN A 59 26.64 -15.55 -32.19
C ASN A 59 25.70 -15.65 -33.40
N GLU A 60 24.41 -15.39 -33.18
CA GLU A 60 23.36 -15.47 -34.21
C GLU A 60 22.94 -14.06 -34.67
N GLN A 61 23.27 -13.02 -33.88
CA GLN A 61 23.11 -11.60 -34.22
C GLN A 61 24.46 -10.86 -34.16
N PRO A 62 25.37 -11.11 -35.12
CA PRO A 62 26.71 -10.50 -35.11
C PRO A 62 26.70 -9.00 -35.42
N THR A 63 25.74 -8.50 -36.19
CA THR A 63 25.61 -7.05 -36.45
C THR A 63 24.74 -6.36 -35.40
N GLY A 64 23.85 -7.12 -34.74
CA GLY A 64 22.87 -6.58 -33.80
C GLY A 64 21.66 -5.95 -34.48
N ASP A 65 21.49 -6.21 -35.77
CA ASP A 65 20.44 -5.65 -36.62
C ASP A 65 19.73 -6.78 -37.38
N LEU A 66 18.41 -6.91 -37.18
CA LEU A 66 17.62 -7.99 -37.74
C LEU A 66 17.55 -7.95 -39.28
N ILE A 67 17.67 -6.78 -39.90
CA ILE A 67 17.63 -6.71 -41.36
C ILE A 67 18.84 -7.42 -41.97
N PHE A 68 20.01 -7.34 -41.32
CA PHE A 68 21.25 -7.96 -41.79
C PHE A 68 21.45 -9.36 -41.22
N ASP A 69 21.09 -9.59 -39.95
CA ASP A 69 21.27 -10.89 -39.29
C ASP A 69 20.12 -11.86 -39.61
N PHE A 70 18.90 -11.37 -39.84
CA PHE A 70 17.70 -12.19 -40.12
C PHE A 70 17.14 -12.09 -41.55
N CYS A 71 17.52 -11.05 -42.32
CA CYS A 71 17.06 -10.65 -43.68
C CYS A 71 16.00 -9.55 -43.71
N PHE A 72 15.15 -9.47 -42.68
CA PHE A 72 14.09 -8.47 -42.62
C PHE A 72 13.69 -8.21 -41.18
N GLU A 73 13.05 -7.06 -40.96
CA GLU A 73 12.43 -6.72 -39.68
C GLU A 73 10.92 -6.50 -39.87
N PHE A 74 10.10 -6.86 -38.88
CA PHE A 74 8.67 -6.59 -38.94
C PHE A 74 8.39 -5.11 -38.67
N VAL A 75 7.48 -4.53 -39.47
CA VAL A 75 6.89 -3.23 -39.14
C VAL A 75 5.68 -3.47 -38.23
N TYR A 76 5.78 -3.01 -36.99
CA TYR A 76 4.72 -3.16 -36.00
C TYR A 76 3.60 -2.12 -36.15
N PRO A 77 2.36 -2.44 -35.73
CA PRO A 77 1.94 -3.69 -35.09
C PRO A 77 1.63 -4.83 -36.09
N ILE A 78 1.87 -6.07 -35.66
CA ILE A 78 1.47 -7.30 -36.35
C ILE A 78 0.48 -8.10 -35.50
N GLU A 79 -0.31 -8.98 -36.12
CA GLU A 79 -1.26 -9.84 -35.39
C GLU A 79 -0.95 -11.32 -35.66
N LEU A 80 -0.61 -12.07 -34.61
CA LEU A 80 -0.28 -13.49 -34.65
C LEU A 80 -1.48 -14.34 -34.23
N ILE A 81 -1.57 -15.55 -34.77
CA ILE A 81 -2.66 -16.49 -34.53
C ILE A 81 -2.09 -17.72 -33.81
N TYR A 82 -2.65 -18.09 -32.66
CA TYR A 82 -2.27 -19.29 -31.91
C TYR A 82 -2.97 -20.56 -32.41
N ASN A 83 -2.43 -21.72 -32.05
CA ASN A 83 -2.96 -23.04 -32.38
C ASN A 83 -4.39 -23.31 -31.87
N ASP A 84 -4.89 -22.55 -30.89
CA ASP A 84 -6.26 -22.60 -30.38
C ASP A 84 -7.25 -21.68 -31.14
N GLY A 85 -6.73 -20.90 -32.11
CA GLY A 85 -7.50 -19.95 -32.91
C GLY A 85 -7.65 -18.56 -32.31
N SER A 86 -7.09 -18.29 -31.13
CA SER A 86 -6.98 -16.93 -30.58
C SER A 86 -5.93 -16.11 -31.32
N THR A 87 -6.04 -14.77 -31.24
CA THR A 87 -5.07 -13.85 -31.82
C THR A 87 -4.42 -12.96 -30.77
N VAL A 88 -3.20 -12.52 -31.05
CA VAL A 88 -2.43 -11.57 -30.23
C VAL A 88 -1.88 -10.47 -31.13
N THR A 89 -2.09 -9.23 -30.74
CA THR A 89 -1.41 -8.07 -31.36
C THR A 89 -0.06 -7.91 -30.70
N VAL A 90 0.97 -7.76 -31.54
CA VAL A 90 2.35 -7.52 -31.15
C VAL A 90 2.73 -6.14 -31.66
N ASN A 91 3.13 -5.25 -30.75
CA ASN A 91 3.39 -3.83 -31.03
C ASN A 91 4.89 -3.49 -31.10
N SER A 92 5.76 -4.41 -30.71
CA SER A 92 7.21 -4.20 -30.71
C SER A 92 7.96 -5.53 -30.87
N ASN A 93 9.27 -5.44 -31.15
CA ASN A 93 10.13 -6.60 -31.19
C ASN A 93 10.24 -7.31 -29.83
N GLU A 94 10.19 -6.56 -28.72
CA GLU A 94 10.20 -7.13 -27.37
C GLU A 94 8.94 -7.96 -27.07
N GLU A 95 7.77 -7.48 -27.50
CA GLU A 95 6.53 -8.24 -27.42
C GLU A 95 6.62 -9.51 -28.30
N LEU A 96 7.23 -9.40 -29.49
CA LEU A 96 7.43 -10.56 -30.37
C LEU A 96 8.32 -11.62 -29.70
N ILE A 97 9.46 -11.20 -29.12
CA ILE A 97 10.38 -12.08 -28.39
C ILE A 97 9.65 -12.78 -27.23
N THR A 98 8.82 -12.04 -26.49
CA THR A 98 8.00 -12.60 -25.40
C THR A 98 7.05 -13.69 -25.92
N VAL A 99 6.39 -13.44 -27.05
CA VAL A 99 5.52 -14.44 -27.70
C VAL A 99 6.31 -15.67 -28.15
N ILE A 100 7.51 -15.48 -28.72
CA ILE A 100 8.38 -16.56 -29.22
C ILE A 100 8.92 -17.43 -28.08
N ILE A 101 9.41 -16.82 -27.00
CA ILE A 101 9.99 -17.52 -25.85
C ILE A 101 8.90 -18.22 -25.03
N GLY A 102 7.74 -17.58 -24.86
CA GLY A 102 6.58 -18.15 -24.18
C GLY A 102 5.93 -19.33 -24.92
N ALA A 103 6.20 -19.50 -26.22
CA ALA A 103 5.63 -20.56 -27.04
C ALA A 103 6.11 -21.95 -26.57
N ASN A 104 5.13 -22.85 -26.37
CA ASN A 104 5.33 -24.21 -25.89
C ASN A 104 4.42 -25.20 -26.65
N ASN A 105 4.45 -26.48 -26.28
CA ASN A 105 3.68 -27.51 -27.00
C ASN A 105 2.15 -27.34 -26.89
N ASP A 106 1.66 -26.62 -25.88
CA ASP A 106 0.24 -26.42 -25.63
C ASP A 106 -0.27 -25.14 -26.32
N LEU A 107 0.52 -24.06 -26.30
CA LEU A 107 0.21 -22.78 -26.93
C LEU A 107 1.40 -22.29 -27.79
N TYR A 108 1.21 -22.25 -29.11
CA TYR A 108 2.23 -21.82 -30.06
C TYR A 108 1.59 -21.15 -31.29
N VAL A 109 2.36 -20.29 -31.95
CA VAL A 109 1.89 -19.54 -33.12
C VAL A 109 1.77 -20.47 -34.34
N VAL A 110 0.66 -20.34 -35.05
CA VAL A 110 0.35 -21.10 -36.27
C VAL A 110 0.07 -20.22 -37.47
N GLY A 111 -0.14 -18.92 -37.29
CA GLY A 111 -0.47 -18.00 -38.37
C GLY A 111 -0.15 -16.56 -38.03
N ILE A 112 -0.21 -15.73 -39.05
CA ILE A 112 -0.09 -14.27 -39.00
C ILE A 112 -1.22 -13.69 -39.84
N VAL A 113 -1.77 -12.56 -39.42
CA VAL A 113 -2.84 -11.88 -40.16
C VAL A 113 -2.22 -11.07 -41.29
N PHE A 114 -2.69 -11.30 -42.51
CA PHE A 114 -2.32 -10.51 -43.69
C PHE A 114 -3.32 -9.36 -43.93
N PRO A 115 -2.87 -8.22 -44.51
CA PRO A 115 -1.49 -7.90 -44.86
C PRO A 115 -0.69 -7.37 -43.66
N PHE A 116 0.64 -7.51 -43.71
CA PHE A 116 1.58 -6.86 -42.80
C PHE A 116 2.77 -6.31 -43.59
N ASP A 117 3.54 -5.40 -42.98
CA ASP A 117 4.70 -4.77 -43.61
C ASP A 117 6.00 -5.28 -42.96
N VAL A 118 7.08 -5.33 -43.75
CA VAL A 118 8.45 -5.63 -43.28
C VAL A 118 9.43 -4.63 -43.87
N GLU A 119 10.54 -4.40 -43.17
CA GLU A 119 11.69 -3.66 -43.68
C GLU A 119 12.75 -4.63 -44.21
N VAL A 120 13.21 -4.41 -45.44
CA VAL A 120 14.18 -5.28 -46.12
C VAL A 120 15.29 -4.42 -46.73
N TYR A 121 16.53 -4.85 -46.61
CA TYR A 121 17.65 -4.20 -47.28
C TYR A 121 17.68 -4.55 -48.78
N ASN A 122 17.65 -3.53 -49.63
CA ASN A 122 17.77 -3.65 -51.07
C ASN A 122 19.19 -3.29 -51.52
N SER A 123 19.97 -4.30 -51.88
CA SER A 123 21.36 -4.15 -52.33
C SER A 123 21.52 -3.43 -53.68
N GLU A 124 20.47 -3.33 -54.50
CA GLU A 124 20.53 -2.55 -55.75
C GLU A 124 20.44 -1.04 -55.51
N THR A 125 19.68 -0.63 -54.49
CA THR A 125 19.45 0.78 -54.12
C THR A 125 20.31 1.23 -52.94
N ASN A 126 20.94 0.30 -52.21
CA ASN A 126 21.65 0.53 -50.96
C ASN A 126 20.74 1.20 -49.91
N GLN A 127 19.48 0.76 -49.86
CA GLN A 127 18.43 1.33 -48.99
C GLN A 127 17.58 0.23 -48.38
N ILE A 128 17.12 0.49 -47.16
CA ILE A 128 16.07 -0.28 -46.51
C ILE A 128 14.73 0.18 -47.09
N GLU A 129 13.92 -0.78 -47.53
CA GLU A 129 12.64 -0.57 -48.19
C GLU A 129 11.52 -1.29 -47.42
N ILE A 130 10.38 -0.62 -47.27
CA ILE A 130 9.18 -1.23 -46.69
C ILE A 130 8.47 -2.06 -47.77
N VAL A 131 8.27 -3.35 -47.47
CA VAL A 131 7.59 -4.31 -48.34
C VAL A 131 6.32 -4.81 -47.67
N THR A 132 5.17 -4.62 -48.32
CA THR A 132 3.88 -5.17 -47.87
C THR A 132 3.71 -6.62 -48.30
N ILE A 133 3.52 -7.50 -47.33
CA ILE A 133 3.19 -8.91 -47.53
C ILE A 133 1.68 -9.09 -47.53
N ASN A 134 1.08 -9.30 -48.71
CA ASN A 134 -0.38 -9.28 -48.83
C ASN A 134 -1.05 -10.63 -48.52
N ASN A 135 -0.28 -11.72 -48.58
CA ASN A 135 -0.76 -13.09 -48.43
C ASN A 135 0.42 -14.06 -48.25
N GLU A 136 0.10 -15.31 -47.93
CA GLU A 136 1.11 -16.38 -47.73
C GLU A 136 2.07 -16.56 -48.91
N ALA A 137 1.60 -16.42 -50.16
CA ALA A 137 2.49 -16.58 -51.31
C ALA A 137 3.52 -15.44 -51.42
N ASP A 138 3.14 -14.21 -51.02
CA ASP A 138 4.09 -13.09 -50.93
C ASP A 138 5.12 -13.34 -49.83
N PHE A 139 4.69 -13.93 -48.70
CA PHE A 139 5.58 -14.25 -47.59
C PHE A 139 6.58 -15.34 -47.96
N ILE A 140 6.13 -16.41 -48.63
CA ILE A 140 7.01 -17.46 -49.16
C ILE A 140 8.06 -16.86 -50.09
N VAL A 141 7.68 -15.92 -50.97
CA VAL A 141 8.63 -15.28 -51.90
C VAL A 141 9.68 -14.46 -51.15
N LEU A 142 9.30 -13.75 -50.08
CA LEU A 142 10.26 -13.05 -49.22
C LEU A 142 11.24 -14.05 -48.59
N LEU A 143 10.74 -15.13 -47.97
CA LEU A 143 11.60 -16.11 -47.30
C LEU A 143 12.51 -16.87 -48.28
N GLU A 144 12.05 -17.12 -49.50
CA GLU A 144 12.88 -17.68 -50.59
C GLU A 144 14.00 -16.72 -50.99
N SER A 145 13.82 -15.39 -50.82
CA SER A 145 14.84 -14.39 -51.11
C SER A 145 15.88 -14.21 -50.01
N CYS A 146 15.58 -14.62 -48.78
CA CYS A 146 16.49 -14.56 -47.62
C CYS A 146 17.59 -15.64 -47.61
N ASP A 147 17.63 -16.45 -48.66
CA ASP A 147 18.71 -17.40 -49.01
C ASP A 147 19.35 -18.21 -47.86
N TYR A 148 18.54 -18.74 -46.94
CA TYR A 148 18.97 -19.65 -45.85
C TYR A 148 19.69 -20.94 -46.32
N ASN A 149 19.85 -21.14 -47.63
CA ASN A 149 20.50 -22.30 -48.24
C ASN A 149 21.87 -21.98 -48.85
N GLU A 150 22.29 -20.71 -48.93
CA GLU A 150 23.67 -20.39 -49.27
C GLU A 150 24.60 -20.84 -48.13
N PRO A 151 25.81 -21.31 -48.46
CA PRO A 151 26.78 -21.69 -47.43
C PRO A 151 27.02 -20.48 -46.52
N PRO A 152 27.01 -20.65 -45.19
CA PRO A 152 27.39 -19.58 -44.29
C PRO A 152 28.75 -19.02 -44.70
N CYS A 153 28.90 -17.71 -44.60
CA CYS A 153 30.13 -17.01 -44.95
C CYS A 153 31.33 -17.70 -44.28
N ASP A 154 32.30 -18.19 -45.08
CA ASP A 154 33.53 -18.83 -44.57
C ASP A 154 34.52 -17.76 -44.13
N CYS A 155 34.12 -17.00 -43.12
CA CYS A 155 34.87 -15.91 -42.52
C CYS A 155 35.54 -16.38 -41.22
N ASP A 156 36.69 -15.80 -40.90
CA ASP A 156 37.30 -16.02 -39.60
C ASP A 156 36.59 -15.19 -38.52
N ASN A 157 36.83 -15.59 -37.27
CA ASN A 157 36.29 -14.90 -36.10
C ASN A 157 37.25 -13.79 -35.60
N GLU A 158 38.16 -13.29 -36.45
CA GLU A 158 38.97 -12.13 -36.08
C GLU A 158 38.08 -10.89 -36.07
N PHE A 159 38.22 -10.06 -35.04
CA PHE A 159 37.50 -8.80 -34.92
C PHE A 159 38.38 -7.68 -35.47
N ASP A 160 38.05 -7.21 -36.68
CA ASP A 160 38.72 -6.13 -37.41
C ASP A 160 37.64 -5.33 -38.16
N PRO A 161 36.85 -4.51 -37.45
CA PRO A 161 35.53 -4.09 -37.89
C PRO A 161 35.57 -3.20 -39.13
N VAL A 162 34.56 -3.38 -39.98
CA VAL A 162 34.27 -2.47 -41.10
C VAL A 162 32.82 -2.03 -41.01
N CYS A 163 32.53 -0.84 -41.52
CA CYS A 163 31.21 -0.25 -41.40
C CYS A 163 30.68 0.20 -42.74
N VAL A 164 29.37 0.09 -42.96
CA VAL A 164 28.70 0.47 -44.21
C VAL A 164 27.57 1.44 -43.90
N GLU A 165 27.40 2.46 -44.74
CA GLU A 165 26.29 3.40 -44.64
C GLU A 165 25.15 2.97 -45.58
N VAL A 166 23.97 2.71 -45.02
CA VAL A 166 22.76 2.33 -45.77
C VAL A 166 21.66 3.36 -45.56
N GLY A 167 20.83 3.60 -46.58
CA GLY A 167 19.71 4.54 -46.46
C GLY A 167 18.53 3.94 -45.70
N THR A 168 17.86 4.73 -44.87
CA THR A 168 16.66 4.32 -44.12
C THR A 168 15.37 4.68 -44.86
N PRO A 169 14.22 4.04 -44.56
CA PRO A 169 12.95 4.34 -45.23
C PRO A 169 12.50 5.81 -45.08
N ASN A 170 12.93 6.48 -44.01
CA ASN A 170 12.59 7.86 -43.69
C ASN A 170 13.50 8.90 -44.39
N GLY A 171 14.45 8.46 -45.22
CA GLY A 171 15.36 9.33 -45.96
C GLY A 171 16.62 9.77 -45.20
N GLY A 172 16.93 9.09 -44.09
CA GLY A 172 18.22 9.19 -43.39
C GLY A 172 19.21 8.12 -43.84
N THR A 173 20.33 8.01 -43.15
CA THR A 173 21.28 6.90 -43.28
C THR A 173 21.54 6.29 -41.90
N MET A 174 21.93 5.02 -41.88
CA MET A 174 22.41 4.33 -40.69
C MET A 174 23.71 3.61 -41.00
N VAL A 175 24.55 3.43 -39.99
CA VAL A 175 25.85 2.76 -40.11
C VAL A 175 25.75 1.36 -39.51
N VAL A 176 25.98 0.35 -40.33
CA VAL A 176 25.98 -1.06 -39.91
C VAL A 176 27.41 -1.49 -39.67
N THR A 177 27.70 -2.05 -38.49
CA THR A 177 29.04 -2.51 -38.12
C THR A 177 29.16 -4.00 -38.32
N TYR A 178 30.10 -4.41 -39.18
CA TYR A 178 30.47 -5.80 -39.39
C TYR A 178 31.69 -6.16 -38.58
N GLN A 179 31.74 -7.39 -38.07
CA GLN A 179 32.88 -7.92 -37.32
C GLN A 179 34.21 -7.81 -38.09
N ASN A 180 34.17 -8.03 -39.41
CA ASN A 180 35.32 -7.84 -40.29
C ASN A 180 34.89 -7.66 -41.76
N GLU A 181 35.85 -7.28 -42.61
CA GLU A 181 35.64 -7.10 -44.06
C GLU A 181 34.96 -8.32 -44.71
N CYS A 182 35.29 -9.55 -44.30
CA CYS A 182 34.72 -10.74 -44.91
C CYS A 182 33.21 -10.82 -44.75
N TYR A 183 32.68 -10.51 -43.57
CA TYR A 183 31.24 -10.52 -43.32
C TYR A 183 30.51 -9.46 -44.15
N ALA A 184 31.03 -8.23 -44.23
CA ALA A 184 30.43 -7.18 -45.07
C ALA A 184 30.42 -7.56 -46.56
N LEU A 185 31.51 -8.15 -47.07
CA LEU A 185 31.55 -8.61 -48.46
C LEU A 185 30.56 -9.75 -48.73
N CYS A 186 30.25 -10.56 -47.71
CA CYS A 186 29.30 -11.66 -47.83
C CYS A 186 27.87 -11.13 -48.05
N ASP A 187 27.52 -10.04 -47.39
CA ASP A 187 26.23 -9.35 -47.53
C ASP A 187 26.12 -8.50 -48.81
N GLY A 188 27.13 -8.60 -49.69
CA GLY A 188 27.13 -7.98 -51.02
C GLY A 188 27.75 -6.59 -51.05
N PHE A 189 28.29 -6.09 -49.94
CA PHE A 189 29.04 -4.83 -49.93
C PHE A 189 30.41 -4.99 -50.60
N THR A 190 31.02 -3.88 -50.96
CA THR A 190 32.36 -3.81 -51.52
C THR A 190 33.24 -2.88 -50.69
N PRO A 191 34.58 -2.91 -50.83
CA PRO A 191 35.46 -2.03 -50.08
C PRO A 191 35.26 -0.53 -50.37
N ASN A 192 34.50 -0.17 -51.40
CA ASN A 192 34.14 1.22 -51.67
C ASN A 192 32.93 1.68 -50.85
N ASP A 193 32.15 0.75 -50.32
CA ASP A 193 30.98 1.00 -49.49
C ASP A 193 31.38 1.13 -48.01
N PHE A 194 32.64 0.82 -47.69
CA PHE A 194 33.16 0.96 -46.34
C PHE A 194 33.35 2.42 -45.98
N VAL A 195 32.63 2.82 -44.94
CA VAL A 195 32.85 4.05 -44.20
C VAL A 195 33.74 3.75 -43.00
N ASP A 196 34.32 4.81 -42.45
CA ASP A 196 35.03 4.66 -41.20
C ASP A 196 34.02 4.26 -40.11
N CYS A 197 34.32 3.20 -39.37
CA CYS A 197 33.52 2.83 -38.21
C CYS A 197 33.50 3.94 -37.15
N GLU A 198 34.54 4.79 -37.14
CA GLU A 198 34.63 6.00 -36.34
C GLU A 198 33.97 7.21 -37.03
N ASN A 199 33.50 7.14 -38.29
CA ASN A 199 32.58 8.13 -38.87
C ASN A 199 31.10 7.70 -38.80
N GLY A 200 30.81 6.67 -37.99
CA GLY A 200 29.47 6.37 -37.46
C GLY A 200 29.26 6.76 -36.00
N ASN A 201 30.29 7.27 -35.29
CA ASN A 201 30.19 7.97 -33.99
C ASN A 201 31.55 8.46 -33.41
N ASP A 202 32.42 9.15 -34.18
CA ASP A 202 33.45 10.04 -33.59
C ASP A 202 32.84 11.43 -33.44
N CYS A 203 31.98 11.50 -32.46
CA CYS A 203 31.61 12.75 -31.83
C CYS A 203 32.89 13.19 -31.11
N ASP A 204 33.58 14.25 -31.59
CA ASP A 204 34.67 14.94 -30.86
C ASP A 204 34.08 15.65 -29.63
N CYS A 205 33.47 14.87 -28.76
CA CYS A 205 32.88 15.26 -27.51
C CYS A 205 33.96 15.11 -26.44
N ASP A 206 33.96 16.03 -25.49
CA ASP A 206 34.72 15.83 -24.28
C ASP A 206 34.13 14.68 -23.47
N ASP A 207 35.00 14.04 -22.67
CA ASP A 207 34.59 13.05 -21.66
C ASP A 207 33.92 13.72 -20.44
N GLU A 208 33.41 14.95 -20.58
CA GLU A 208 32.70 15.66 -19.53
C GLU A 208 31.27 15.09 -19.44
N TYR A 209 30.92 14.60 -18.25
CA TYR A 209 29.63 14.00 -17.97
C TYR A 209 28.63 15.11 -17.61
N GLU A 210 27.77 15.48 -18.57
CA GLU A 210 26.67 16.45 -18.47
C GLU A 210 25.44 15.86 -19.18
N PRO A 211 24.75 14.87 -18.59
CA PRO A 211 23.87 13.97 -19.31
C PRO A 211 22.67 14.67 -19.96
N VAL A 212 22.27 14.19 -21.13
CA VAL A 212 21.02 14.59 -21.81
C VAL A 212 20.28 13.39 -22.34
N CYS A 213 18.96 13.50 -22.47
CA CYS A 213 18.15 12.38 -22.90
C CYS A 213 17.24 12.71 -24.06
N VAL A 214 16.76 11.68 -24.74
CA VAL A 214 15.97 11.80 -25.96
C VAL A 214 14.83 10.79 -25.91
N GLU A 215 13.60 11.25 -26.17
CA GLU A 215 12.43 10.37 -26.23
C GLU A 215 12.28 9.80 -27.66
N VAL A 216 12.44 8.48 -27.80
CA VAL A 216 12.27 7.77 -29.07
C VAL A 216 11.24 6.68 -28.88
N ALA A 217 10.09 6.81 -29.55
CA ALA A 217 9.00 5.83 -29.48
C ALA A 217 8.51 5.49 -28.05
N GLY A 218 8.58 6.47 -27.13
CA GLY A 218 8.16 6.31 -25.73
C GLY A 218 9.24 5.80 -24.77
N ALA A 219 10.46 5.56 -25.25
CA ALA A 219 11.62 5.25 -24.41
C ALA A 219 12.55 6.47 -24.28
N ILE A 220 13.06 6.71 -23.07
CA ILE A 220 14.07 7.75 -22.79
C ILE A 220 15.46 7.14 -22.95
N ILE A 221 16.26 7.65 -23.89
CA ILE A 221 17.64 7.22 -24.14
C ILE A 221 18.59 8.26 -23.55
N GLN A 222 19.45 7.85 -22.62
CA GLN A 222 20.46 8.71 -21.98
C GLN A 222 21.80 8.73 -22.72
N PHE A 223 22.36 9.92 -22.88
CA PHE A 223 23.70 10.19 -23.39
C PHE A 223 24.52 10.90 -22.32
N ASP A 224 25.83 10.62 -22.24
CA ASP A 224 26.73 11.24 -21.24
C ASP A 224 26.83 12.76 -21.40
N ASN A 225 26.59 13.28 -22.60
CA ASN A 225 26.46 14.72 -22.86
C ASN A 225 25.69 15.04 -24.15
N TYR A 226 25.30 16.31 -24.32
CA TYR A 226 24.57 16.80 -25.50
C TYR A 226 25.30 16.51 -26.82
N CYS A 227 26.63 16.59 -26.81
CA CYS A 227 27.42 16.33 -28.01
C CYS A 227 27.23 14.88 -28.48
N LEU A 228 27.17 13.91 -27.55
CA LEU A 228 26.89 12.51 -27.88
C LEU A 228 25.44 12.29 -28.37
N ALA A 229 24.46 13.01 -27.82
CA ALA A 229 23.08 12.96 -28.32
C ALA A 229 22.96 13.60 -29.72
N GLU A 230 23.61 14.74 -29.96
CA GLU A 230 23.64 15.37 -31.28
C GLU A 230 24.28 14.47 -32.33
N CYS A 231 25.32 13.76 -31.93
CA CYS A 231 26.02 12.82 -32.78
C CYS A 231 25.19 11.57 -33.11
N ALA A 232 24.35 11.11 -32.17
CA ALA A 232 23.34 10.10 -32.43
C ALA A 232 22.16 10.60 -33.30
N GLY A 233 22.22 11.83 -33.82
CA GLY A 233 21.27 12.40 -34.77
C GLY A 233 20.17 13.25 -34.15
N TYR A 234 20.24 13.51 -32.84
CA TYR A 234 19.25 14.29 -32.13
C TYR A 234 19.57 15.78 -32.15
N THR A 235 18.58 16.64 -31.97
CA THR A 235 18.75 18.09 -31.91
C THR A 235 18.34 18.60 -30.55
N GLN A 236 18.66 19.86 -30.25
CA GLN A 236 18.18 20.52 -29.02
C GLN A 236 16.65 20.51 -28.85
N GLN A 237 15.87 20.25 -29.91
CA GLN A 237 14.42 20.10 -29.81
C GLN A 237 13.99 18.68 -29.40
N ASP A 238 14.87 17.71 -29.59
CA ASP A 238 14.65 16.30 -29.26
C ASP A 238 15.16 15.97 -27.84
N ILE A 239 15.91 16.89 -27.22
CA ILE A 239 16.36 16.75 -25.85
C ILE A 239 15.19 16.89 -24.88
N VAL A 240 14.96 15.83 -24.10
CA VAL A 240 14.07 15.76 -22.96
C VAL A 240 14.89 15.67 -21.67
N ASP A 241 14.24 15.81 -20.53
CA ASP A 241 14.92 15.63 -19.24
C ASP A 241 15.35 14.18 -19.06
N CYS A 242 16.49 14.00 -18.39
CA CYS A 242 17.24 12.75 -18.42
C CYS A 242 16.90 11.77 -17.33
N GLU A 243 16.48 12.34 -16.23
CA GLU A 243 15.67 11.63 -15.31
C GLU A 243 14.30 11.54 -16.01
N ASP A 244 13.72 10.34 -16.05
CA ASP A 244 12.34 10.33 -15.57
C ASP A 244 12.47 11.02 -14.21
N ASP A 245 12.23 12.35 -14.17
CA ASP A 245 12.18 13.16 -12.97
C ASP A 245 10.98 12.64 -12.16
N CYS A 246 10.82 11.34 -11.96
CA CYS A 246 9.75 10.74 -11.22
C CYS A 246 10.08 10.82 -9.74
N GLU A 247 10.26 12.04 -9.26
CA GLU A 247 10.28 12.32 -7.84
C GLU A 247 8.84 12.29 -7.32
N ILE A 248 8.61 11.55 -6.25
CA ILE A 248 7.39 11.63 -5.45
C ILE A 248 7.74 12.51 -4.26
N GLU A 249 7.15 13.71 -4.21
CA GLU A 249 7.35 14.65 -3.12
C GLU A 249 6.08 14.78 -2.28
N GLU A 250 6.24 15.19 -1.02
CA GLU A 250 5.13 15.47 -0.10
C GLU A 250 4.12 14.31 0.01
N LEU A 251 4.60 13.06 0.01
CA LEU A 251 3.75 11.90 0.27
C LEU A 251 3.04 12.09 1.61
N HIS A 252 1.71 12.14 1.54
CA HIS A 252 0.87 12.38 2.70
C HIS A 252 -0.26 11.38 2.75
N VAL A 253 -0.39 10.74 3.92
CA VAL A 253 -1.49 9.84 4.23
C VAL A 253 -2.42 10.51 5.22
N THR A 254 -3.68 10.71 4.81
CA THR A 254 -4.75 11.13 5.71
C THR A 254 -5.54 9.91 6.17
N LEU A 255 -5.59 9.71 7.49
CA LEU A 255 -6.36 8.63 8.11
C LEU A 255 -7.85 8.99 8.15
N GLY A 256 -8.70 8.03 7.79
CA GLY A 256 -10.14 8.09 7.95
C GLY A 256 -10.64 7.18 9.06
N ASP A 257 -11.96 6.93 9.07
CA ASP A 257 -12.60 6.17 10.14
C ASP A 257 -12.30 4.66 10.03
N CYS A 258 -12.32 3.97 11.17
CA CYS A 258 -12.32 2.52 11.22
C CYS A 258 -13.63 1.93 10.69
N ASN A 259 -13.51 0.83 9.96
CA ASN A 259 -14.62 0.03 9.47
C ASN A 259 -15.05 -1.03 10.49
N ALA A 260 -16.28 -1.51 10.33
CA ALA A 260 -16.86 -2.52 11.23
C ALA A 260 -16.17 -3.90 11.14
N ASP A 261 -15.32 -4.12 10.14
CA ASP A 261 -14.56 -5.37 9.94
C ASP A 261 -13.12 -5.31 10.46
N GLY A 262 -12.74 -4.21 11.12
CA GLY A 262 -11.41 -4.01 11.69
C GLY A 262 -10.39 -3.39 10.73
N THR A 263 -10.79 -3.07 9.51
CA THR A 263 -9.99 -2.24 8.58
C THR A 263 -10.24 -0.75 8.83
N TYR A 264 -9.55 0.13 8.11
CA TYR A 264 -9.87 1.57 8.10
C TYR A 264 -9.63 2.19 6.73
N SER A 265 -10.14 3.40 6.54
CA SER A 265 -9.91 4.13 5.29
C SER A 265 -8.67 5.00 5.36
N ILE A 266 -7.89 5.04 4.29
CA ILE A 266 -6.79 5.99 4.11
C ILE A 266 -6.98 6.77 2.81
N THR A 267 -6.49 7.99 2.78
CA THR A 267 -6.38 8.78 1.56
C THR A 267 -4.94 9.19 1.34
N ILE A 268 -4.37 8.76 0.23
CA ILE A 268 -3.00 8.99 -0.19
C ILE A 268 -2.99 10.15 -1.19
N ASN A 269 -2.13 11.12 -0.95
CA ASN A 269 -1.87 12.18 -1.92
C ASN A 269 -0.37 12.50 -1.91
N PHE A 270 0.15 12.90 -3.06
CA PHE A 270 1.53 13.32 -3.19
C PHE A 270 1.64 14.27 -4.39
N ASP A 271 2.66 15.10 -4.37
CA ASP A 271 3.10 15.84 -5.55
C ASP A 271 4.12 14.97 -6.28
N TYR A 272 4.23 15.16 -7.59
CA TYR A 272 5.19 14.40 -8.38
C TYR A 272 5.66 15.18 -9.60
N THR A 273 6.85 14.84 -10.07
CA THR A 273 7.39 15.26 -11.36
C THR A 273 7.46 14.06 -12.31
N GLY A 274 7.79 14.29 -13.58
CA GLY A 274 7.86 13.22 -14.58
C GLY A 274 6.49 12.81 -15.17
N ALA A 275 6.53 12.12 -16.32
CA ALA A 275 5.34 11.65 -17.03
C ALA A 275 5.04 10.19 -16.64
N GLN A 276 4.11 9.99 -15.72
CA GLN A 276 3.75 8.66 -15.20
C GLN A 276 2.26 8.41 -15.32
N GLU A 277 1.87 7.22 -15.81
CA GLU A 277 0.46 6.86 -15.97
C GLU A 277 -0.11 6.20 -14.72
N ASN A 278 0.67 5.33 -14.06
CA ASN A 278 0.27 4.55 -12.90
C ASN A 278 1.34 4.54 -11.82
N PHE A 279 0.92 4.29 -10.59
CA PHE A 279 1.78 4.04 -9.44
C PHE A 279 1.32 2.78 -8.69
N ASP A 280 2.28 2.09 -8.10
CA ASP A 280 2.06 0.95 -7.24
C ASP A 280 2.04 1.38 -5.76
N VAL A 281 1.15 0.77 -4.97
CA VAL A 281 1.11 0.93 -3.53
C VAL A 281 1.46 -0.38 -2.85
N TYR A 282 2.53 -0.36 -2.08
CA TYR A 282 3.02 -1.48 -1.29
C TYR A 282 2.79 -1.22 0.20
N VAL A 283 2.61 -2.30 0.96
CA VAL A 283 2.73 -2.29 2.42
C VAL A 283 4.00 -3.02 2.87
N ARG A 284 4.18 -3.12 4.19
CA ARG A 284 5.33 -3.75 4.84
C ARG A 284 5.65 -5.11 4.21
N ASP A 285 6.94 -5.46 4.20
CA ASP A 285 7.52 -6.64 3.52
C ASP A 285 7.38 -6.66 1.98
N GLY A 286 7.08 -5.51 1.37
CA GLY A 286 7.01 -5.36 -0.09
C GLY A 286 5.77 -6.00 -0.71
N VAL A 287 4.69 -6.15 0.05
CA VAL A 287 3.44 -6.73 -0.44
C VAL A 287 2.68 -5.66 -1.23
N LEU A 288 2.46 -5.90 -2.52
CA LEU A 288 1.68 -5.02 -3.40
C LEU A 288 0.19 -5.09 -3.05
N ILE A 289 -0.43 -3.94 -2.75
CA ILE A 289 -1.88 -3.82 -2.56
C ILE A 289 -2.58 -3.52 -3.88
N GLY A 290 -1.96 -2.73 -4.76
CA GLY A 290 -2.52 -2.47 -6.08
C GLY A 290 -1.74 -1.47 -6.90
N ASN A 291 -2.10 -1.40 -8.17
CA ASN A 291 -1.63 -0.45 -9.16
C ASN A 291 -2.78 0.52 -9.49
N TYR A 292 -2.50 1.82 -9.47
CA TYR A 292 -3.50 2.87 -9.59
C TYR A 292 -3.05 3.95 -10.57
N PRO A 293 -3.96 4.51 -11.38
CA PRO A 293 -3.60 5.60 -12.27
C PRO A 293 -3.32 6.87 -11.47
N VAL A 294 -2.34 7.67 -11.88
CA VAL A 294 -1.99 8.93 -11.19
C VAL A 294 -3.17 9.92 -11.17
N ALA A 295 -4.03 9.85 -12.19
CA ALA A 295 -5.28 10.60 -12.25
C ALA A 295 -6.30 10.24 -11.14
N SER A 296 -6.05 9.20 -10.33
CA SER A 296 -6.86 8.84 -9.17
C SER A 296 -6.49 9.63 -7.91
N LEU A 297 -5.40 10.39 -7.91
CA LEU A 297 -5.00 11.20 -6.77
C LEU A 297 -6.01 12.35 -6.50
N PRO A 298 -6.36 12.60 -5.22
CA PRO A 298 -5.99 11.82 -4.03
C PRO A 298 -6.71 10.47 -4.00
N LEU A 299 -5.94 9.38 -3.81
CA LEU A 299 -6.44 8.01 -3.84
C LEU A 299 -6.98 7.61 -2.48
N THR A 300 -8.25 7.18 -2.41
CA THR A 300 -8.82 6.61 -1.18
C THR A 300 -8.88 5.09 -1.26
N ILE A 301 -8.26 4.42 -0.28
CA ILE A 301 -8.41 2.98 -0.03
C ILE A 301 -9.37 2.84 1.16
N THR A 302 -10.53 2.23 0.94
CA THR A 302 -11.59 2.19 1.95
C THR A 302 -11.40 1.14 3.02
N ASP A 303 -10.75 0.03 2.69
CA ASP A 303 -10.64 -1.17 3.53
C ASP A 303 -9.16 -1.54 3.74
N PHE A 304 -8.35 -0.59 4.23
CA PHE A 304 -6.93 -0.79 4.53
C PHE A 304 -6.78 -1.65 5.79
N GLU A 305 -6.06 -2.76 5.66
CA GLU A 305 -5.85 -3.72 6.74
C GLU A 305 -4.74 -3.25 7.69
N LEU A 306 -4.96 -3.37 9.00
CA LEU A 306 -3.93 -3.13 10.01
C LEU A 306 -2.76 -4.10 9.84
N SER A 307 -1.53 -3.59 9.91
CA SER A 307 -0.32 -4.42 9.79
C SER A 307 -0.08 -5.34 11.01
N GLY A 308 -0.71 -5.02 12.15
CA GLY A 308 -0.51 -5.70 13.44
C GLY A 308 0.71 -5.22 14.22
N TYR A 309 1.34 -4.12 13.79
CA TYR A 309 2.38 -3.40 14.52
C TYR A 309 1.83 -2.08 15.11
N ASP A 310 2.63 -1.42 15.96
CA ASP A 310 2.28 -0.10 16.52
C ASP A 310 2.17 0.98 15.42
N GLU A 311 2.89 0.80 14.30
CA GLU A 311 2.91 1.72 13.15
C GLU A 311 2.59 0.97 11.84
N ASP A 312 1.69 1.55 11.03
CA ASP A 312 1.42 1.13 9.66
C ASP A 312 2.34 1.86 8.68
N TYR A 313 2.50 1.28 7.48
CA TYR A 313 3.49 1.69 6.48
C TYR A 313 2.88 1.58 5.09
N ILE A 314 3.14 2.57 4.23
CA ILE A 314 3.05 2.38 2.78
C ILE A 314 4.33 2.82 2.08
N LYS A 315 4.55 2.24 0.90
CA LYS A 315 5.49 2.73 -0.10
C LYS A 315 4.75 2.91 -1.41
N VAL A 316 4.91 4.08 -2.02
CA VAL A 316 4.40 4.37 -3.36
C VAL A 316 5.57 4.36 -4.32
N CYS A 317 5.43 3.70 -5.47
CA CYS A 317 6.45 3.71 -6.52
C CYS A 317 5.82 3.89 -7.89
N PHE A 318 6.51 4.56 -8.82
CA PHE A 318 6.12 4.54 -10.23
C PHE A 318 6.58 3.27 -10.96
N GLU A 319 5.78 2.82 -11.94
CA GLU A 319 6.02 1.57 -12.70
C GLU A 319 7.27 1.65 -13.58
N GLY A 320 7.96 0.53 -13.79
CA GLY A 320 9.11 0.44 -14.71
C GLY A 320 10.44 0.96 -14.15
N THR A 321 10.47 1.41 -12.90
CA THR A 321 11.69 1.90 -12.25
C THR A 321 12.49 0.75 -11.63
N ASN A 322 13.77 0.64 -12.00
CA ASN A 322 14.68 -0.37 -11.46
C ASN A 322 15.26 0.11 -10.12
N GLY A 323 14.58 -0.17 -9.00
CA GLY A 323 15.11 0.09 -7.65
C GLY A 323 14.26 1.05 -6.82
N ASP A 324 14.90 1.80 -5.92
CA ASP A 324 14.26 2.77 -5.02
C ASP A 324 14.13 4.18 -5.64
N ASP A 325 14.56 4.39 -6.88
CA ASP A 325 14.80 5.73 -7.46
C ASP A 325 13.54 6.56 -7.77
N CYS A 326 12.33 5.99 -7.75
CA CYS A 326 11.06 6.72 -7.90
C CYS A 326 9.99 6.22 -6.92
N CYS A 327 10.39 6.10 -5.66
CA CYS A 327 9.53 5.65 -4.59
C CYS A 327 9.60 6.59 -3.39
N GLU A 328 8.48 6.75 -2.70
CA GLU A 328 8.44 7.42 -1.40
C GLU A 328 7.64 6.56 -0.41
N GLU A 329 8.02 6.62 0.86
CA GLU A 329 7.42 5.84 1.94
C GLU A 329 6.95 6.74 3.08
N GLU A 330 5.88 6.31 3.75
CA GLU A 330 5.35 7.01 4.93
C GLU A 330 4.96 5.97 5.98
N GLU A 331 5.27 6.25 7.24
CA GLU A 331 4.86 5.48 8.43
C GLU A 331 4.02 6.35 9.36
N TRP A 332 3.01 5.74 9.99
CA TRP A 332 2.17 6.42 10.98
C TRP A 332 1.70 5.46 12.07
N ASP A 333 1.36 6.01 13.23
CA ASP A 333 0.76 5.26 14.34
C ASP A 333 -0.54 4.58 13.86
N ALA A 334 -0.57 3.24 13.93
CA ALA A 334 -1.70 2.45 13.46
C ALA A 334 -2.95 2.81 14.29
N PRO A 335 -4.10 3.15 13.65
CA PRO A 335 -5.31 3.45 14.39
C PRO A 335 -5.86 2.18 15.05
N ASP A 336 -6.34 2.29 16.28
CA ASP A 336 -6.98 1.15 16.95
C ASP A 336 -8.37 0.87 16.36
N CYS A 337 -8.39 0.04 15.32
CA CYS A 337 -9.60 -0.43 14.67
C CYS A 337 -10.07 -1.80 15.19
N ASN A 338 -9.44 -2.33 16.25
CA ASN A 338 -9.84 -3.60 16.85
C ASN A 338 -11.07 -3.49 17.77
N GLY A 339 -11.65 -2.29 17.94
CA GLY A 339 -12.76 -2.13 18.88
C GLY A 339 -13.56 -0.82 18.84
N ASN A 340 -14.09 -0.40 17.68
CA ASN A 340 -15.24 0.54 17.59
C ASN A 340 -15.10 1.85 18.44
N GLY A 341 -14.37 2.84 17.92
CA GLY A 341 -14.50 4.23 18.38
C GLY A 341 -13.33 4.82 19.18
N GLY A 342 -12.12 4.26 19.09
CA GLY A 342 -10.94 4.72 19.84
C GLY A 342 -10.67 3.85 21.06
N ASP A 343 -9.55 4.07 21.73
CA ASP A 343 -9.15 3.27 22.90
C ASP A 343 -10.29 3.23 23.93
N CYS A 344 -10.57 2.04 24.47
CA CYS A 344 -11.41 1.89 25.64
C CYS A 344 -10.82 2.76 26.77
N SER A 345 -11.60 3.74 27.23
CA SER A 345 -11.15 4.67 28.25
C SER A 345 -12.14 4.70 29.41
N ILE A 346 -11.60 4.67 30.62
CA ILE A 346 -12.33 4.96 31.86
C ILE A 346 -11.82 6.30 32.35
N SER A 347 -12.72 7.28 32.45
CA SER A 347 -12.42 8.64 32.88
C SER A 347 -13.29 9.03 34.06
N GLU A 348 -12.91 10.12 34.75
CA GLU A 348 -13.66 10.63 35.92
C GLU A 348 -13.94 9.57 37.01
N LEU A 349 -13.04 8.59 37.19
CA LEU A 349 -13.18 7.60 38.25
C LEU A 349 -13.18 8.29 39.61
N GLU A 350 -14.31 8.19 40.30
CA GLU A 350 -14.53 8.78 41.61
C GLU A 350 -15.10 7.76 42.59
N VAL A 351 -14.78 8.00 43.86
CA VAL A 351 -15.28 7.21 44.99
C VAL A 351 -15.93 8.13 46.02
N GLU A 352 -17.13 7.77 46.47
CA GLU A 352 -17.80 8.40 47.60
C GLU A 352 -17.77 7.47 48.81
N ILE A 353 -17.16 7.97 49.90
CA ILE A 353 -17.01 7.24 51.16
C ILE A 353 -18.25 7.51 52.03
N GLY A 354 -19.02 6.46 52.32
CA GLY A 354 -20.20 6.50 53.18
C GLY A 354 -19.91 6.10 54.63
N GLU A 355 -20.98 5.82 55.38
CA GLU A 355 -20.89 5.49 56.81
C GLU A 355 -20.17 4.15 57.06
N CYS A 356 -19.43 4.10 58.17
CA CYS A 356 -18.85 2.87 58.69
C CYS A 356 -19.93 1.91 59.23
N ASN A 357 -19.81 0.65 58.86
CA ASN A 357 -20.65 -0.43 59.38
C ASN A 357 -20.12 -0.94 60.73
N PRO A 358 -20.99 -1.45 61.62
CA PRO A 358 -20.58 -2.08 62.88
C PRO A 358 -19.65 -3.30 62.73
N SER A 359 -19.49 -3.82 61.51
CA SER A 359 -18.59 -4.92 61.16
C SER A 359 -17.14 -4.48 60.93
N GLY A 360 -16.83 -3.18 60.95
CA GLY A 360 -15.51 -2.65 60.59
C GLY A 360 -15.30 -2.51 59.09
N THR A 361 -16.39 -2.56 58.31
CA THR A 361 -16.42 -2.25 56.86
C THR A 361 -17.06 -0.88 56.66
N TYR A 362 -17.13 -0.36 55.43
CA TYR A 362 -17.88 0.86 55.12
C TYR A 362 -18.66 0.75 53.82
N ILE A 363 -19.52 1.74 53.59
CA ILE A 363 -20.24 1.89 52.33
C ILE A 363 -19.33 2.64 51.35
N LEU A 364 -19.06 2.06 50.19
CA LEU A 364 -18.30 2.70 49.11
C LEU A 364 -19.20 2.83 47.88
N THR A 365 -19.32 4.02 47.32
CA THR A 365 -19.96 4.22 46.00
C THR A 365 -18.89 4.54 44.97
N ILE A 366 -18.97 3.92 43.80
CA ILE A 366 -18.03 4.06 42.69
C ILE A 366 -18.79 4.60 41.49
N ASP A 367 -18.29 5.68 40.89
CA ASP A 367 -18.80 6.22 39.63
C ASP A 367 -17.64 6.49 38.67
N PHE A 368 -17.92 6.42 37.37
CA PHE A 368 -16.96 6.77 36.32
C PHE A 368 -17.65 6.92 34.97
N ASP A 369 -17.04 7.71 34.09
CA ASP A 369 -17.38 7.75 32.68
C ASP A 369 -16.58 6.70 31.90
N TYR A 370 -17.17 6.19 30.82
CA TYR A 370 -16.51 5.20 29.96
C TYR A 370 -16.87 5.41 28.49
N GLU A 371 -15.88 5.18 27.62
CA GLU A 371 -16.02 5.21 26.17
C GLU A 371 -15.43 3.92 25.56
N ASN A 372 -15.94 3.53 24.39
CA ASN A 372 -15.39 2.45 23.56
C ASN A 372 -15.26 1.07 24.25
N VAL A 373 -16.25 0.70 25.05
CA VAL A 373 -16.28 -0.57 25.79
C VAL A 373 -16.69 -1.80 24.96
N GLU A 374 -16.58 -1.76 23.63
CA GLU A 374 -16.85 -2.89 22.70
C GLU A 374 -18.19 -3.65 22.93
N GLY A 375 -19.21 -2.95 23.45
CA GLY A 375 -20.50 -3.57 23.79
C GLY A 375 -20.51 -4.43 25.06
N GLN A 376 -19.40 -4.42 25.82
CA GLN A 376 -19.33 -4.98 27.15
C GLN A 376 -20.32 -4.27 28.08
N GLN A 377 -20.90 -5.06 28.98
CA GLN A 377 -21.92 -4.59 29.92
C GLN A 377 -21.43 -4.58 31.36
N TYR A 378 -20.23 -5.12 31.61
CA TYR A 378 -19.70 -5.36 32.93
C TYR A 378 -18.32 -4.73 33.10
N PHE A 379 -18.01 -4.33 34.32
CA PHE A 379 -16.66 -4.05 34.77
C PHE A 379 -16.31 -4.93 35.96
N ASP A 380 -15.04 -5.28 36.05
CA ASP A 380 -14.42 -6.01 37.14
C ASP A 380 -13.84 -5.04 38.17
N LEU A 381 -13.99 -5.38 39.44
CA LEU A 381 -13.44 -4.63 40.55
C LEU A 381 -12.39 -5.44 41.29
N PHE A 382 -11.22 -4.83 41.46
CA PHE A 382 -10.09 -5.39 42.20
C PHE A 382 -9.68 -4.45 43.33
N VAL A 383 -9.08 -5.03 44.37
CA VAL A 383 -8.32 -4.30 45.39
C VAL A 383 -6.82 -4.60 45.26
N ARG A 384 -6.02 -3.98 46.11
CA ARG A 384 -4.55 -4.05 46.11
C ARG A 384 -4.02 -5.48 45.91
N ASN A 385 -2.96 -5.63 45.12
CA ASN A 385 -2.39 -6.91 44.66
C ASN A 385 -3.29 -7.70 43.70
N ASP A 386 -4.09 -7.01 42.88
CA ASP A 386 -4.99 -7.62 41.88
C ASP A 386 -5.97 -8.64 42.48
N GLN A 387 -6.37 -8.44 43.74
CA GLN A 387 -7.34 -9.31 44.37
C GLN A 387 -8.74 -8.95 43.89
N PHE A 388 -9.36 -9.86 43.14
CA PHE A 388 -10.71 -9.71 42.61
C PHE A 388 -11.77 -9.69 43.72
N ILE A 389 -12.68 -8.71 43.66
CA ILE A 389 -13.81 -8.55 44.60
C ILE A 389 -15.13 -8.97 43.95
N GLY A 390 -15.36 -8.61 42.68
CA GLY A 390 -16.60 -8.89 41.98
C GLY A 390 -16.69 -8.18 40.62
N TYR A 391 -17.78 -8.44 39.91
CA TYR A 391 -18.12 -7.81 38.64
C TYR A 391 -19.49 -7.14 38.75
N TYR A 392 -19.67 -6.00 38.10
CA TYR A 392 -20.85 -5.14 38.21
C TYR A 392 -21.29 -4.64 36.83
N LEU A 393 -22.56 -4.27 36.68
CA LEU A 393 -23.09 -3.76 35.43
C LEU A 393 -22.71 -2.27 35.24
N LEU A 394 -22.18 -1.91 34.07
CA LEU A 394 -21.91 -0.52 33.70
C LEU A 394 -23.18 0.34 33.74
N SER A 395 -24.34 -0.24 33.44
CA SER A 395 -25.64 0.44 33.51
C SER A 395 -26.15 0.68 34.93
N GLU A 396 -25.47 0.15 35.95
CA GLU A 396 -25.80 0.36 37.37
C GLU A 396 -24.93 1.44 38.02
N LEU A 397 -24.04 2.10 37.27
CA LEU A 397 -23.28 3.24 37.76
C LEU A 397 -24.20 4.41 38.13
N PRO A 398 -23.96 5.11 39.26
CA PRO A 398 -22.96 4.78 40.30
C PRO A 398 -23.33 3.53 41.12
N VAL A 399 -22.35 2.64 41.33
CA VAL A 399 -22.52 1.37 42.05
C VAL A 399 -22.14 1.52 43.52
N THR A 400 -23.02 1.08 44.43
CA THR A 400 -22.74 1.08 45.88
C THR A 400 -22.40 -0.33 46.40
N ILE A 401 -21.24 -0.44 47.05
CA ILE A 401 -20.77 -1.61 47.79
C ILE A 401 -21.04 -1.39 49.29
N PRO A 402 -22.04 -2.07 49.88
CA PRO A 402 -22.49 -1.75 51.22
C PRO A 402 -21.56 -2.23 52.35
N ASN A 403 -20.63 -3.14 52.08
CA ASN A 403 -19.70 -3.70 53.08
C ASN A 403 -18.29 -3.82 52.48
N PHE A 404 -17.70 -2.71 52.07
CA PHE A 404 -16.33 -2.65 51.58
C PHE A 404 -15.34 -2.82 52.74
N GLU A 405 -14.42 -3.76 52.62
CA GLU A 405 -13.46 -4.10 53.67
C GLU A 405 -12.26 -3.14 53.66
N LEU A 406 -11.85 -2.67 54.85
CA LEU A 406 -10.61 -1.90 55.00
C LEU A 406 -9.40 -2.73 54.58
N SER A 407 -8.48 -2.14 53.82
CA SER A 407 -7.23 -2.80 53.42
C SER A 407 -6.26 -2.99 54.58
N GLY A 408 -6.39 -2.18 55.64
CA GLY A 408 -5.48 -2.15 56.78
C GLY A 408 -4.23 -1.28 56.57
N TYR A 409 -4.18 -0.53 55.48
CA TYR A 409 -3.19 0.53 55.23
C TYR A 409 -3.80 1.92 55.52
N ASP A 410 -2.95 2.95 55.49
CA ASP A 410 -3.41 4.34 55.65
C ASP A 410 -4.34 4.75 54.48
N ASP A 411 -4.12 4.18 53.28
CA ASP A 411 -4.93 4.39 52.09
C ASP A 411 -5.58 3.09 51.57
N ASP A 412 -6.84 3.17 51.18
CA ASP A 412 -7.56 2.13 50.43
C ASP A 412 -7.45 2.37 48.92
N TYR A 413 -7.56 1.29 48.14
CA TYR A 413 -7.30 1.29 46.70
C TYR A 413 -8.30 0.39 45.98
N ILE A 414 -8.77 0.84 44.82
CA ILE A 414 -9.44 -0.02 43.84
C ILE A 414 -8.84 0.14 42.44
N LYS A 415 -9.01 -0.92 41.66
CA LYS A 415 -8.84 -0.91 40.21
C LYS A 415 -10.13 -1.40 39.58
N VAL A 416 -10.68 -0.61 38.66
CA VAL A 416 -11.80 -0.99 37.79
C VAL A 416 -11.24 -1.36 36.42
N CYS A 417 -11.74 -2.44 35.83
CA CYS A 417 -11.38 -2.86 34.47
C CYS A 417 -12.64 -3.21 33.70
N ILE A 418 -12.75 -2.81 32.44
CA ILE A 418 -13.86 -3.29 31.60
C ILE A 418 -13.67 -4.79 31.34
N ASN A 419 -14.73 -5.57 31.56
CA ASN A 419 -14.64 -7.03 31.46
C ASN A 419 -14.29 -7.46 30.03
N ASP A 420 -13.40 -8.44 29.91
CA ASP A 420 -12.92 -9.01 28.65
C ASP A 420 -12.25 -7.98 27.69
N ILE A 421 -11.85 -6.80 28.17
CA ILE A 421 -11.02 -5.83 27.43
C ILE A 421 -9.67 -5.68 28.13
N GLU A 422 -8.63 -6.25 27.55
CA GLU A 422 -7.28 -6.21 28.10
C GLU A 422 -6.76 -4.76 28.11
N GLY A 423 -6.23 -4.30 29.24
CA GLY A 423 -5.64 -2.97 29.37
C GLY A 423 -6.62 -1.82 29.65
N CYS A 424 -7.93 -2.00 29.47
CA CYS A 424 -8.93 -0.97 29.79
C CYS A 424 -9.24 -0.94 31.29
N CYS A 425 -8.32 -0.37 32.07
CA CYS A 425 -8.43 -0.26 33.52
C CYS A 425 -8.10 1.15 34.02
N GLN A 426 -8.71 1.52 35.14
CA GLN A 426 -8.35 2.73 35.88
C GLN A 426 -8.29 2.42 37.37
N GLU A 427 -7.40 3.11 38.08
CA GLU A 427 -7.17 2.91 39.51
C GLU A 427 -7.25 4.22 40.29
N ILE A 428 -7.67 4.12 41.55
CA ILE A 428 -7.73 5.24 42.48
C ILE A 428 -7.40 4.77 43.89
N GLU A 429 -6.75 5.65 44.65
CA GLU A 429 -6.35 5.47 46.04
C GLU A 429 -6.86 6.66 46.88
N TRP A 430 -7.33 6.40 48.10
CA TRP A 430 -7.88 7.40 49.01
C TRP A 430 -7.58 7.07 50.47
N ASP A 431 -7.58 8.09 51.33
CA ASP A 431 -7.41 7.94 52.78
C ASP A 431 -8.49 7.00 53.35
N ALA A 432 -8.07 5.89 53.96
CA ALA A 432 -9.00 4.89 54.47
C ALA A 432 -9.84 5.45 55.64
N PRO A 433 -11.17 5.29 55.64
CA PRO A 433 -12.00 5.78 56.73
C PRO A 433 -11.73 5.01 58.02
N ASP A 434 -11.77 5.70 59.17
CA ASP A 434 -11.61 5.04 60.47
C ASP A 434 -12.88 4.31 60.90
N CYS A 435 -13.11 3.15 60.30
CA CYS A 435 -14.21 2.27 60.64
C CYS A 435 -13.88 1.26 61.74
N ASN A 436 -12.67 1.36 62.29
CA ASN A 436 -12.24 0.56 63.42
C ASN A 436 -12.63 1.18 64.76
N GLY A 437 -13.48 2.23 64.78
CA GLY A 437 -13.99 2.81 66.02
C GLY A 437 -12.89 3.20 67.01
N ASN A 438 -11.67 3.41 66.50
CA ASN A 438 -10.48 3.62 67.29
C ASN A 438 -9.81 4.89 66.79
N VAL A 439 -10.63 5.92 66.58
CA VAL A 439 -10.09 7.26 66.42
C VAL A 439 -9.37 7.55 67.73
N LEU A 440 -8.05 7.70 67.65
CA LEU A 440 -7.34 8.42 68.70
C LEU A 440 -7.64 9.91 68.48
N CYS A 441 -8.91 10.29 68.49
CA CYS A 441 -9.35 11.67 68.62
C CYS A 441 -10.21 11.79 69.86
N TYR A 442 -10.23 12.98 70.44
CA TYR A 442 -11.07 13.27 71.59
C TYR A 442 -12.20 14.23 71.20
N GLU A 443 -13.38 14.01 71.77
CA GLU A 443 -14.50 14.96 71.72
C GLU A 443 -14.67 15.62 73.08
N TYR A 444 -15.06 16.90 73.10
CA TYR A 444 -15.42 17.55 74.36
C TYR A 444 -16.78 17.08 74.87
N VAL A 445 -16.87 16.75 76.16
CA VAL A 445 -18.16 16.64 76.83
C VAL A 445 -18.61 18.05 77.21
N PHE A 446 -19.50 18.63 76.41
CA PHE A 446 -20.07 19.93 76.70
C PHE A 446 -21.02 19.90 77.92
N PRO A 447 -21.08 20.98 78.71
CA PRO A 447 -20.38 22.26 78.52
C PRO A 447 -18.93 22.29 79.03
N VAL A 448 -18.05 22.99 78.31
CA VAL A 448 -16.65 23.21 78.69
C VAL A 448 -16.44 24.63 79.20
N SER A 449 -15.56 24.82 80.20
CA SER A 449 -15.24 26.16 80.71
C SER A 449 -13.83 26.60 80.29
N LEU A 450 -13.68 27.86 79.88
CA LEU A 450 -12.40 28.50 79.56
C LEU A 450 -12.17 29.73 80.45
N THR A 451 -10.92 30.13 80.65
CA THR A 451 -10.56 31.27 81.50
C THR A 451 -9.50 32.17 80.86
N LEU A 452 -9.67 33.49 81.04
CA LEU A 452 -8.66 34.49 80.69
C LEU A 452 -8.55 35.49 81.84
N ASN A 453 -7.34 35.66 82.38
CA ASN A 453 -7.05 36.58 83.49
C ASN A 453 -7.99 36.42 84.72
N GLY A 454 -8.43 35.19 84.99
CA GLY A 454 -9.29 34.85 86.14
C GLY A 454 -10.80 35.03 85.91
N THR A 455 -11.23 35.40 84.70
CA THR A 455 -12.65 35.42 84.31
C THR A 455 -12.97 34.16 83.52
N ALA A 456 -13.94 33.37 83.99
CA ALA A 456 -14.35 32.13 83.34
C ALA A 456 -15.59 32.33 82.44
N VAL A 457 -15.60 31.65 81.30
CA VAL A 457 -16.73 31.52 80.37
C VAL A 457 -17.04 30.04 80.18
N THR A 458 -18.31 29.69 79.96
CA THR A 458 -18.74 28.32 79.70
C THR A 458 -19.39 28.27 78.31
N VAL A 459 -18.96 27.31 77.49
CA VAL A 459 -19.33 27.17 76.09
C VAL A 459 -19.92 25.78 75.83
N ASN A 460 -20.70 25.64 74.76
CA ASN A 460 -21.48 24.43 74.46
C ASN A 460 -21.26 23.88 73.05
N SER A 461 -20.28 24.40 72.32
CA SER A 461 -19.98 23.99 70.94
C SER A 461 -18.47 24.06 70.68
N ASN A 462 -18.01 23.29 69.70
CA ASN A 462 -16.61 23.32 69.26
C ASN A 462 -16.24 24.68 68.67
N GLU A 463 -17.13 25.30 67.88
CA GLU A 463 -16.96 26.65 67.32
C GLU A 463 -16.69 27.70 68.41
N ASP A 464 -17.44 27.66 69.51
CA ASP A 464 -17.23 28.57 70.63
C ASP A 464 -15.88 28.30 71.33
N VAL A 465 -15.49 27.03 71.51
CA VAL A 465 -14.20 26.67 72.12
C VAL A 465 -13.06 27.29 71.31
N ASP A 466 -13.08 27.13 69.98
CA ASP A 466 -12.05 27.66 69.08
C ASP A 466 -11.98 29.18 69.13
N TYR A 467 -13.14 29.83 69.05
CA TYR A 467 -13.24 31.28 69.16
C TYR A 467 -12.58 31.81 70.43
N TYR A 468 -12.82 31.17 71.59
CA TYR A 468 -12.23 31.62 72.86
C TYR A 468 -10.74 31.25 72.99
N LEU A 469 -10.29 30.11 72.46
CA LEU A 469 -8.88 29.74 72.42
C LEU A 469 -8.06 30.74 71.57
N ASP A 470 -8.59 31.17 70.41
CA ASP A 470 -7.98 32.18 69.54
C ASP A 470 -7.85 33.56 70.22
N LEU A 471 -8.80 33.89 71.10
CA LEU A 471 -8.74 35.09 71.94
C LEU A 471 -7.78 34.96 73.14
N GLY A 472 -7.08 33.83 73.26
CA GLY A 472 -6.08 33.54 74.28
C GLY A 472 -6.63 33.00 75.59
N TYR A 473 -7.91 32.58 75.65
CA TYR A 473 -8.43 31.85 76.80
C TYR A 473 -7.77 30.46 76.89
N GLN A 474 -7.78 29.88 78.09
CA GLN A 474 -7.27 28.53 78.34
C GLN A 474 -8.37 27.66 78.92
N LEU A 475 -8.37 26.36 78.60
CA LEU A 475 -9.27 25.38 79.20
C LEU A 475 -9.15 25.39 80.73
N LEU A 476 -10.29 25.45 81.41
CA LEU A 476 -10.38 25.38 82.86
C LEU A 476 -10.60 23.94 83.30
N TYR A 477 -9.52 23.26 83.65
CA TYR A 477 -9.54 21.87 84.11
C TYR A 477 -10.14 21.70 85.53
N PRO A 478 -10.69 20.52 85.86
CA PRO A 478 -10.81 19.33 85.02
C PRO A 478 -11.92 19.46 83.96
N ILE A 479 -11.74 18.75 82.84
CA ILE A 479 -12.74 18.62 81.77
C ILE A 479 -12.98 17.15 81.48
N ASP A 480 -14.17 16.82 81.00
CA ASP A 480 -14.48 15.48 80.51
C ASP A 480 -14.35 15.48 78.97
N ILE A 481 -13.68 14.45 78.46
CA ILE A 481 -13.58 14.17 77.02
C ILE A 481 -14.13 12.77 76.75
N ILE A 482 -14.63 12.53 75.54
CA ILE A 482 -14.86 11.19 75.01
C ILE A 482 -13.64 10.81 74.20
N TYR A 483 -13.03 9.68 74.53
CA TYR A 483 -11.87 9.15 73.81
C TYR A 483 -11.98 7.62 73.79
N ASN A 484 -11.86 7.01 72.62
CA ASN A 484 -12.09 5.56 72.43
C ASN A 484 -13.43 5.10 73.06
N ASN A 485 -14.49 5.90 72.83
CA ASN A 485 -15.84 5.66 73.32
C ASN A 485 -15.99 5.57 74.87
N GLU A 486 -14.98 6.02 75.62
CA GLU A 486 -15.00 6.15 77.08
C GLU A 486 -14.93 7.62 77.49
N THR A 487 -15.68 8.00 78.53
CA THR A 487 -15.55 9.33 79.14
C THR A 487 -14.35 9.38 80.08
N ILE A 488 -13.37 10.22 79.76
CA ILE A 488 -12.15 10.42 80.53
C ILE A 488 -12.15 11.83 81.12
N THR A 489 -12.02 11.94 82.45
CA THR A 489 -11.82 13.23 83.13
C THR A 489 -10.34 13.63 83.11
N VAL A 490 -9.98 14.61 82.28
CA VAL A 490 -8.62 15.16 82.20
C VAL A 490 -8.43 16.21 83.29
N GLN A 491 -7.41 16.01 84.13
CA GLN A 491 -7.15 16.88 85.29
C GLN A 491 -6.31 18.11 84.95
N GLN A 492 -5.48 18.04 83.91
CA GLN A 492 -4.61 19.10 83.38
C GLN A 492 -3.82 18.54 82.19
N GLY A 493 -3.45 19.37 81.20
CA GLY A 493 -2.54 18.96 80.13
C GLY A 493 -2.76 19.69 78.81
N ILE A 494 -2.03 19.26 77.79
CA ILE A 494 -2.34 19.52 76.38
C ILE A 494 -3.04 18.26 75.88
N LEU A 495 -4.21 18.41 75.26
CA LEU A 495 -5.00 17.27 74.78
C LEU A 495 -4.40 16.71 73.48
N GLU A 496 -4.04 17.61 72.56
CA GLU A 496 -3.28 17.31 71.35
C GLU A 496 -1.96 16.60 71.69
N GLY A 497 -1.81 15.38 71.16
CA GLY A 497 -0.65 14.52 71.38
C GLY A 497 -0.76 13.57 72.58
N ALA A 498 -1.69 13.79 73.52
CA ALA A 498 -2.00 12.83 74.60
C ALA A 498 -3.20 11.94 74.27
N TYR A 499 -4.20 12.51 73.61
CA TYR A 499 -5.43 11.83 73.18
C TYR A 499 -5.67 12.00 71.66
N GLY A 500 -4.58 12.29 70.93
CA GLY A 500 -4.57 12.63 69.51
C GLY A 500 -5.27 13.95 69.17
N GLU A 501 -5.74 14.12 67.95
CA GLU A 501 -6.37 15.37 67.50
C GLU A 501 -7.81 15.47 68.03
N ARG A 502 -8.44 16.65 67.97
CA ARG A 502 -9.87 16.75 68.29
C ARG A 502 -10.65 16.17 67.11
N CYS A 503 -11.70 15.40 67.35
CA CYS A 503 -12.54 14.91 66.26
C CYS A 503 -13.17 16.12 65.55
N ASP A 504 -13.00 16.21 64.23
CA ASP A 504 -13.70 17.21 63.42
C ASP A 504 -15.18 16.81 63.34
N ASP A 505 -16.07 17.73 63.71
CA ASP A 505 -17.53 17.57 63.61
C ASP A 505 -18.02 17.56 62.15
#